data_AF-A0A970LCN6-F1
#
_entry.id   AF-A0A970LCN6-F1
#
_cell.length_a   1.000
_cell.length_b   1.000
_cell.length_c   1.000
_cell.angle_alpha   90.00
_cell.angle_beta   90.00
_cell.angle_gamma   90.00
#
_symmetry.space_group_name_H-M   'P 1'
#
loop_
_entity.id
_entity.type
_entity.pdbx_description
1 polymer ?
#
loop_
_entity_poly.entity_id
_entity_poly.type
_entity_poly.pdbx_seq_one_letter_code
_entity_poly.pdbx_strand_id
1 'polypeptide(L)'
;MAETTIELRHVLNMDNFKLFDFEYPCDDVKWKEELEQFIIDRFYFSEIGQETIDRFKHIFRVKMLAIMPYYNELYKTVMANTDPLLGYRQVENFTGNTKANEDRNEKLTATDYPQHDDPEEDIPTTAQNINAVNEQNTSNNYEKITEGFGGRSASELIKQYRENLLKINQMIADELKTCFMLVY
;
A
#
# COMPACT_ATOMS: atom_id res chain seq x y z
N MET A 1 -42.04 -32.64 13.58
CA MET A 1 -42.28 -31.22 13.28
C MET A 1 -40.91 -30.57 13.30
N ALA A 2 -40.53 -29.80 12.28
CA ALA A 2 -39.28 -29.07 12.34
C ALA A 2 -39.46 -27.95 13.38
N GLU A 3 -38.64 -27.94 14.43
CA GLU A 3 -38.54 -26.78 15.31
C GLU A 3 -37.79 -25.71 14.52
N THR A 4 -38.55 -24.77 13.96
CA THR A 4 -38.00 -23.63 13.23
C THR A 4 -37.70 -22.51 14.21
N THR A 5 -36.50 -21.96 14.09
CA THR A 5 -36.04 -20.81 14.86
C THR A 5 -36.66 -19.52 14.33
N ILE A 6 -36.63 -18.44 15.12
CA ILE A 6 -37.23 -17.16 14.74
C ILE A 6 -36.38 -16.49 13.62
N GLU A 7 -37.02 -15.91 12.60
CA GLU A 7 -36.33 -15.11 11.58
C GLU A 7 -35.75 -13.82 12.15
N LEU A 8 -34.58 -13.38 11.65
CA LEU A 8 -33.92 -12.15 12.08
C LEU A 8 -34.85 -10.94 12.03
N ARG A 9 -35.65 -10.78 10.97
CA ARG A 9 -36.65 -9.70 10.85
C ARG A 9 -37.58 -9.60 12.05
N HIS A 10 -38.08 -10.73 12.56
CA HIS A 10 -38.98 -10.73 13.72
C HIS A 10 -38.24 -10.34 14.99
N VAL A 11 -36.99 -10.78 15.13
CA VAL A 11 -36.12 -10.41 16.26
C VAL A 11 -35.82 -8.91 16.25
N LEU A 12 -35.56 -8.32 15.08
CA LEU A 12 -35.29 -6.89 14.91
C LEU A 12 -36.49 -5.99 15.23
N ASN A 13 -37.71 -6.49 15.05
CA ASN A 13 -38.94 -5.74 15.37
C ASN A 13 -39.29 -5.75 16.86
N MET A 14 -38.51 -6.43 17.72
CA MET A 14 -38.74 -6.45 19.16
C MET A 14 -38.21 -5.18 19.82
N ASP A 15 -39.01 -4.53 20.66
CA ASP A 15 -38.68 -3.22 21.28
C ASP A 15 -37.37 -3.22 22.10
N ASN A 16 -36.96 -4.38 22.64
CA ASN A 16 -35.78 -4.51 23.50
C ASN A 16 -34.62 -5.25 22.82
N PHE A 17 -34.61 -5.36 21.49
CA PHE A 17 -33.53 -6.03 20.78
C PHE A 17 -32.76 -5.07 19.86
N LYS A 18 -31.46 -4.96 20.15
CA LYS A 18 -30.48 -4.35 19.24
C LYS A 18 -29.41 -5.39 18.95
N LEU A 19 -29.16 -5.64 17.66
CA LEU A 19 -28.16 -6.61 17.21
C LEU A 19 -26.73 -6.10 17.44
N PHE A 20 -26.50 -4.83 17.13
CA PHE A 20 -25.20 -4.15 17.26
C PHE A 20 -25.16 -3.23 18.49
N ASP A 21 -25.17 -3.81 19.69
CA ASP A 21 -25.08 -3.08 20.95
C ASP A 21 -23.71 -3.21 21.64
N PHE A 22 -22.68 -3.58 20.89
CA PHE A 22 -21.32 -3.80 21.38
C PHE A 22 -20.29 -3.05 20.55
N GLU A 23 -19.17 -2.73 21.18
CA GLU A 23 -18.02 -2.13 20.50
C GLU A 23 -17.20 -3.22 19.82
N TYR A 24 -16.79 -2.97 18.58
CA TYR A 24 -15.89 -3.83 17.80
C TYR A 24 -14.90 -2.93 17.03
N PRO A 25 -13.70 -3.45 16.71
CA PRO A 25 -12.65 -2.65 16.09
C PRO A 25 -13.03 -2.30 14.64
N CYS A 26 -13.48 -1.06 14.45
CA CYS A 26 -13.78 -0.46 13.16
C CYS A 26 -13.52 1.04 13.26
N ASP A 27 -12.58 1.56 12.47
CA ASP A 27 -12.15 2.96 12.58
C ASP A 27 -12.98 3.92 11.73
N ASP A 28 -13.63 3.42 10.66
CA ASP A 28 -14.46 4.23 9.77
C ASP A 28 -15.93 4.11 10.17
N VAL A 29 -16.50 5.22 10.70
CA VAL A 29 -17.90 5.30 11.13
C VAL A 29 -18.87 5.08 9.98
N LYS A 30 -18.55 5.57 8.77
CA LYS A 30 -19.42 5.44 7.61
C LYS A 30 -19.45 3.99 7.13
N TRP A 31 -18.28 3.36 7.01
CA TRP A 31 -18.19 1.95 6.63
C TRP A 31 -18.87 1.06 7.67
N LYS A 32 -18.76 1.40 8.95
CA LYS A 32 -19.46 0.71 10.05
C LYS A 32 -20.97 0.67 9.83
N GLU A 33 -21.60 1.83 9.59
CA GLU A 33 -23.05 1.92 9.35
C GLU A 33 -23.46 1.15 8.08
N GLU A 34 -22.69 1.27 7.01
CA GLU A 34 -22.94 0.53 5.76
C GLU A 34 -22.84 -0.99 5.96
N LEU A 35 -21.88 -1.45 6.76
CA LEU A 35 -21.68 -2.86 7.06
C LEU A 35 -22.79 -3.43 7.93
N GLU A 36 -23.21 -2.71 8.97
CA GLU A 36 -24.30 -3.13 9.85
C GLU A 36 -25.61 -3.30 9.06
N GLN A 37 -25.92 -2.33 8.21
CA GLN A 37 -27.09 -2.40 7.33
C GLN A 37 -26.96 -3.55 6.31
N PHE A 38 -25.78 -3.74 5.72
CA PHE A 38 -25.53 -4.84 4.79
C PHE A 38 -25.74 -6.21 5.45
N ILE A 39 -25.30 -6.39 6.70
CA ILE A 39 -25.51 -7.64 7.45
C ILE A 39 -27.00 -7.86 7.73
N ILE A 40 -27.72 -6.81 8.16
CA ILE A 40 -29.17 -6.89 8.40
C ILE A 40 -29.91 -7.30 7.13
N ASP A 41 -29.63 -6.64 6.01
CA ASP A 41 -30.31 -6.90 4.74
C ASP A 41 -29.96 -8.28 4.19
N ARG A 42 -28.70 -8.72 4.33
CA ARG A 42 -28.24 -10.04 3.87
C ARG A 42 -28.92 -11.18 4.62
N PHE A 43 -29.15 -11.02 5.92
CA PHE A 43 -29.71 -12.06 6.79
C PHE A 43 -31.17 -11.79 7.19
N TYR A 44 -31.84 -10.83 6.56
CA TYR A 44 -33.16 -10.34 6.96
C TYR A 44 -34.21 -11.45 7.08
N PHE A 45 -34.24 -12.37 6.10
CA PHE A 45 -35.12 -13.53 6.08
C PHE A 45 -34.47 -14.83 6.57
N SER A 46 -33.25 -14.75 7.12
CA SER A 46 -32.58 -15.93 7.67
C SER A 46 -33.05 -16.20 9.09
N GLU A 47 -33.24 -17.47 9.43
CA GLU A 47 -33.51 -17.88 10.80
C GLU A 47 -32.24 -17.81 11.66
N ILE A 48 -32.39 -17.46 12.95
CA ILE A 48 -31.26 -17.44 13.89
C ILE A 48 -30.70 -18.86 14.11
N GLY A 49 -29.38 -19.01 14.16
CA GLY A 49 -28.72 -20.31 14.33
C GLY A 49 -28.85 -20.95 15.71
N GLN A 50 -29.64 -20.40 16.62
CA GLN A 50 -29.67 -20.76 18.04
C GLN A 50 -31.11 -20.77 18.57
N GLU A 51 -31.39 -21.61 19.56
CA GLU A 51 -32.72 -21.76 20.16
C GLU A 51 -33.23 -20.48 20.84
N THR A 52 -32.33 -19.66 21.39
CA THR A 52 -32.68 -18.42 22.10
C THR A 52 -32.01 -17.20 21.47
N ILE A 53 -32.72 -16.07 21.51
CA ILE A 53 -32.25 -14.77 20.99
C ILE A 53 -30.96 -14.33 21.71
N ASP A 54 -30.89 -14.52 23.03
CA ASP A 54 -29.71 -14.17 23.82
C ASP A 54 -28.48 -14.98 23.42
N ARG A 55 -28.64 -16.29 23.19
CA ARG A 55 -27.54 -17.16 22.75
C ARG A 55 -27.08 -16.81 21.35
N PHE A 56 -28.02 -16.53 20.44
CA PHE A 56 -27.72 -16.02 19.11
C PHE A 56 -26.88 -14.73 19.19
N LYS A 57 -27.34 -13.75 19.97
CA LYS A 57 -26.65 -12.47 20.16
C LYS A 57 -25.25 -12.65 20.74
N HIS A 58 -25.10 -13.53 21.73
CA HIS A 58 -23.78 -13.83 22.31
C HIS A 58 -22.83 -14.41 21.27
N ILE A 59 -23.26 -15.42 20.52
CA ILE A 59 -22.44 -16.08 19.49
C ILE A 59 -22.11 -15.12 18.35
N PHE A 60 -23.09 -14.33 17.90
CA PHE A 60 -22.90 -13.29 16.90
C PHE A 60 -21.84 -12.28 17.35
N ARG A 61 -21.95 -11.76 18.58
CA ARG A 61 -20.97 -10.84 19.17
C ARG A 61 -19.57 -11.46 19.22
N VAL A 62 -19.44 -12.70 19.70
CA VAL A 62 -18.14 -13.38 19.81
C VAL A 62 -17.50 -13.54 18.43
N LYS A 63 -18.27 -13.98 17.42
CA LYS A 63 -17.78 -14.15 16.06
C LYS A 63 -17.36 -12.81 15.45
N MET A 64 -18.19 -11.77 15.61
CA MET A 64 -17.89 -10.40 15.15
C MET A 64 -16.59 -9.87 15.76
N LEU A 65 -16.43 -9.96 17.09
CA LEU A 65 -15.22 -9.53 17.79
C LEU A 65 -13.96 -10.30 17.35
N ALA A 66 -14.10 -11.58 17.01
CA ALA A 66 -12.98 -12.41 16.58
C ALA A 66 -12.49 -12.05 15.17
N ILE A 67 -13.42 -11.76 14.24
CA ILE A 67 -13.08 -11.53 12.83
C ILE A 67 -12.78 -10.06 12.51
N MET A 68 -13.39 -9.12 13.25
CA MET A 68 -13.32 -7.69 12.94
C MET A 68 -11.91 -7.10 12.89
N PRO A 69 -10.95 -7.44 13.78
CA PRO A 69 -9.60 -6.89 13.72
C PRO A 69 -8.94 -7.08 12.35
N TYR A 70 -9.07 -8.29 11.78
CA TYR A 70 -8.51 -8.64 10.48
C TYR A 70 -9.15 -7.84 9.34
N TYR A 71 -10.48 -7.75 9.33
CA TYR A 71 -11.19 -7.05 8.26
C TYR A 71 -11.03 -5.53 8.32
N ASN A 72 -10.88 -4.97 9.52
CA ASN A 72 -10.58 -3.55 9.70
C ASN A 72 -9.21 -3.19 9.12
N GLU A 73 -8.19 -4.02 9.36
CA GLU A 73 -6.87 -3.85 8.72
C GLU A 73 -6.96 -4.00 7.21
N LEU A 74 -7.68 -5.02 6.72
CA LEU A 74 -7.87 -5.23 5.29
C LEU A 74 -8.54 -4.01 4.64
N TYR A 75 -9.60 -3.47 5.24
CA TYR A 75 -10.28 -2.26 4.76
C TYR A 75 -9.32 -1.07 4.71
N LYS A 76 -8.55 -0.84 5.79
CA LYS A 76 -7.51 0.21 5.81
C LYS A 76 -6.50 0.04 4.70
N THR A 77 -6.04 -1.18 4.41
CA THR A 77 -5.05 -1.39 3.34
C THR A 77 -5.63 -1.06 1.97
N VAL A 78 -6.90 -1.39 1.72
CA VAL A 78 -7.57 -1.03 0.46
C VAL A 78 -7.73 0.49 0.38
N MET A 79 -8.20 1.15 1.45
CA MET A 79 -8.35 2.61 1.50
C MET A 79 -7.02 3.37 1.41
N ALA A 80 -5.95 2.84 2.00
CA ALA A 80 -4.63 3.46 2.01
C ALA A 80 -3.91 3.34 0.65
N ASN A 81 -4.42 2.51 -0.27
CA ASN A 81 -3.85 2.38 -1.59
C ASN A 81 -4.00 3.71 -2.36
N THR A 82 -2.91 4.47 -2.39
CA THR A 82 -2.89 5.92 -2.66
C THR A 82 -3.32 6.30 -4.08
N ASP A 83 -3.23 5.36 -5.02
CA ASP A 83 -3.77 5.55 -6.36
C ASP A 83 -4.33 4.23 -6.93
N PRO A 84 -5.67 4.08 -6.97
CA PRO A 84 -6.33 2.92 -7.57
C PRO A 84 -6.04 2.72 -9.07
N LEU A 85 -5.42 3.69 -9.75
CA LEU A 85 -5.05 3.63 -11.17
C LEU A 85 -3.62 3.15 -11.39
N LEU A 86 -2.81 2.96 -10.33
CA LEU A 86 -1.46 2.44 -10.45
C LEU A 86 -1.45 0.91 -10.40
N GLY A 87 -1.07 0.28 -11.52
CA GLY A 87 -0.85 -1.16 -11.58
C GLY A 87 0.52 -1.57 -11.04
N TYR A 88 1.52 -0.70 -11.20
CA TYR A 88 2.84 -0.85 -10.58
C TYR A 88 3.48 0.52 -10.32
N ARG A 89 4.35 0.55 -9.32
CA ARG A 89 5.25 1.66 -9.02
C ARG A 89 6.63 1.10 -8.72
N GLN A 90 7.63 1.52 -9.49
CA GLN A 90 9.03 1.16 -9.29
C GLN A 90 9.80 2.42 -8.92
N VAL A 91 10.55 2.36 -7.81
CA VAL A 91 11.42 3.44 -7.35
C VAL A 91 12.85 2.96 -7.45
N GLU A 92 13.62 3.55 -8.35
CA GLU A 92 15.05 3.29 -8.51
C GLU A 92 15.83 4.44 -7.87
N ASN A 93 16.59 4.13 -6.82
CA ASN A 93 17.49 5.08 -6.18
C ASN A 93 18.88 4.96 -6.80
N PHE A 94 19.36 6.01 -7.45
CA PHE A 94 20.71 6.05 -7.99
C PHE A 94 21.61 6.86 -7.06
N THR A 95 22.67 6.21 -6.56
CA THR A 95 23.76 6.85 -5.82
C THR A 95 25.05 6.59 -6.58
N GLY A 96 25.46 7.56 -7.40
CA GLY A 96 26.70 7.51 -8.16
C GLY A 96 27.75 8.42 -7.54
N ASN A 97 28.88 7.84 -7.14
CA ASN A 97 30.03 8.60 -6.67
C ASN A 97 31.16 8.44 -7.69
N THR A 98 31.31 9.39 -8.61
CA THR A 98 32.34 9.33 -9.65
C THR A 98 33.57 10.08 -9.18
N LYS A 99 34.68 9.36 -8.99
CA LYS A 99 36.00 9.96 -8.76
C LYS A 99 36.76 9.97 -10.08
N ALA A 100 36.92 11.14 -10.67
CA ALA A 100 37.83 11.33 -11.80
C ALA A 100 39.18 11.80 -11.25
N ASN A 101 40.21 10.94 -11.31
CA ASN A 101 41.60 11.35 -11.12
C ASN A 101 42.20 11.60 -12.51
N GLU A 102 42.29 12.86 -12.92
CA GLU A 102 43.10 13.25 -14.07
C GLU A 102 44.49 13.65 -13.57
N ASP A 103 45.48 12.76 -13.74
CA ASP A 103 46.89 13.13 -13.61
C ASP A 103 47.33 13.79 -14.92
N ARG A 104 47.44 15.12 -14.94
CA ARG A 104 48.08 15.87 -16.03
C ARG A 104 49.51 16.20 -15.63
N ASN A 105 50.48 15.62 -16.34
CA ASN A 105 51.89 16.00 -16.23
C ASN A 105 52.26 16.82 -17.47
N GLU A 106 52.14 18.15 -17.38
CA GLU A 106 52.56 19.08 -18.43
C GLU A 106 53.92 19.70 -18.06
N LYS A 107 54.94 19.40 -18.85
CA LYS A 107 56.25 20.08 -18.76
C LYS A 107 56.21 21.34 -19.62
N LEU A 108 55.92 22.48 -18.99
CA LEU A 108 56.01 23.79 -19.63
C LEU A 108 57.46 24.28 -19.59
N THR A 109 58.12 24.35 -20.75
CA THR A 109 59.43 25.01 -20.91
C THR A 109 59.21 26.38 -21.51
N ALA A 110 59.34 27.43 -20.70
CA ALA A 110 59.40 28.81 -21.19
C ALA A 110 60.87 29.17 -21.42
N THR A 111 61.23 29.49 -22.67
CA THR A 111 62.57 29.98 -23.02
C THR A 111 62.44 31.35 -23.69
N ASP A 112 63.28 32.31 -23.29
CA ASP A 112 63.24 33.72 -23.72
C ASP A 112 64.18 33.99 -24.93
N TYR A 113 64.64 32.92 -25.59
CA TYR A 113 65.56 32.92 -26.73
C TYR A 113 64.93 32.17 -27.92
N PRO A 114 65.33 32.46 -29.18
CA PRO A 114 64.72 31.82 -30.34
C PRO A 114 64.83 30.29 -30.27
N GLN A 115 63.68 29.63 -30.21
CA GLN A 115 63.53 28.16 -30.19
C GLN A 115 64.28 27.53 -31.38
N HIS A 116 65.21 26.63 -31.07
CA HIS A 116 65.80 25.72 -32.06
C HIS A 116 64.95 24.43 -32.10
N ASP A 117 64.92 23.73 -33.24
CA ASP A 117 64.04 22.58 -33.48
C ASP A 117 64.31 21.34 -32.59
N ASP A 118 65.37 21.35 -31.77
CA ASP A 118 65.77 20.24 -30.89
C ASP A 118 65.71 20.64 -29.39
N PRO A 119 64.77 20.09 -28.60
CA PRO A 119 64.53 20.51 -27.22
C PRO A 119 65.54 19.98 -26.19
N GLU A 120 66.53 19.17 -26.56
CA GLU A 120 67.57 18.67 -25.64
C GLU A 120 68.75 19.64 -25.44
N GLU A 121 68.94 20.61 -26.33
CA GLU A 121 70.06 21.58 -26.27
C GLU A 121 69.71 22.90 -25.59
N ASP A 122 68.45 23.15 -25.27
CA ASP A 122 68.01 24.43 -24.69
C ASP A 122 68.27 24.45 -23.17
N ILE A 123 68.94 25.48 -22.66
CA ILE A 123 69.28 25.61 -21.23
C ILE A 123 68.05 26.16 -20.50
N PRO A 124 67.30 25.35 -19.71
CA PRO A 124 66.07 25.84 -19.08
C PRO A 124 66.41 26.83 -17.96
N THR A 125 65.98 28.08 -18.10
CA THR A 125 66.18 29.11 -17.06
C THR A 125 65.23 28.97 -15.87
N THR A 126 64.17 28.15 -15.98
CA THR A 126 63.35 27.67 -14.84
C THR A 126 62.54 26.45 -15.27
N ALA A 127 62.73 25.31 -14.59
CA ALA A 127 61.86 24.15 -14.71
C ALA A 127 60.84 24.15 -13.55
N GLN A 128 59.57 24.40 -13.84
CA GLN A 128 58.49 24.20 -12.87
C GLN A 128 57.77 22.88 -13.16
N ASN A 129 57.82 21.96 -12.21
CA ASN A 129 56.92 20.81 -12.19
C ASN A 129 55.61 21.25 -11.54
N ILE A 130 54.54 21.36 -12.32
CA ILE A 130 53.20 21.65 -11.80
C ILE A 130 52.48 20.31 -11.60
N ASN A 131 52.48 19.82 -10.36
CA ASN A 131 51.62 18.70 -9.97
C ASN A 131 50.26 19.26 -9.52
N ALA A 132 49.32 19.42 -10.46
CA ALA A 132 47.96 19.85 -10.14
C ALA A 132 47.04 18.62 -9.98
N VAL A 133 46.75 18.22 -8.75
CA VAL A 133 45.73 17.22 -8.46
C VAL A 133 44.38 17.93 -8.39
N ASN A 134 43.54 17.75 -9.40
CA ASN A 134 42.16 18.25 -9.40
C ASN A 134 41.21 17.13 -8.95
N GLU A 135 40.91 17.06 -7.65
CA GLU A 135 39.85 16.18 -7.13
C GLU A 135 38.47 16.84 -7.34
N GLN A 136 37.76 16.47 -8.41
CA GLN A 136 36.35 16.82 -8.57
C GLN A 136 35.45 15.70 -8.04
N ASN A 137 34.88 15.90 -6.85
CA ASN A 137 33.87 15.01 -6.30
C ASN A 137 32.48 15.48 -6.74
N THR A 138 31.88 14.82 -7.73
CA THR A 138 30.50 15.07 -8.15
C THR A 138 29.61 13.95 -7.60
N SER A 139 28.80 14.27 -6.59
CA SER A 139 27.79 13.36 -6.03
C SER A 139 26.46 13.60 -6.74
N ASN A 140 26.09 12.72 -7.67
CA ASN A 140 24.81 12.79 -8.38
C ASN A 140 23.84 11.78 -7.78
N ASN A 141 22.95 12.26 -6.91
CA ASN A 141 21.85 11.47 -6.35
C ASN A 141 20.55 11.86 -7.06
N TYR A 142 19.87 10.88 -7.67
CA TYR A 142 18.54 11.08 -8.22
C TYR A 142 17.64 9.88 -7.94
N GLU A 143 16.35 10.16 -7.74
CA GLU A 143 15.30 9.16 -7.63
C GLU A 143 14.56 9.09 -8.96
N LYS A 144 14.43 7.88 -9.52
CA LYS A 144 13.64 7.63 -10.72
C LYS A 144 12.41 6.82 -10.34
N ILE A 145 11.24 7.46 -10.46
CA ILE A 145 9.94 6.83 -10.25
C ILE A 145 9.37 6.45 -11.61
N THR A 146 9.08 5.16 -11.80
CA THR A 146 8.39 4.65 -13.00
C THR A 146 7.06 4.03 -12.57
N GLU A 147 5.97 4.58 -13.09
CA GLU A 147 4.60 4.24 -12.72
C GLU A 147 3.77 3.93 -13.97
N GLY A 148 2.79 3.03 -13.84
CA GLY A 148 1.87 2.76 -14.93
C GLY A 148 0.88 1.65 -14.65
N PHE A 149 0.06 1.33 -15.65
CA PHE A 149 -1.05 0.38 -15.51
C PHE A 149 -0.65 -1.10 -15.55
N GLY A 150 0.64 -1.42 -15.72
CA GLY A 150 1.16 -2.79 -15.67
C GLY A 150 0.53 -3.75 -16.68
N GLY A 151 0.14 -3.26 -17.85
CA GLY A 151 -0.55 -4.05 -18.88
C GLY A 151 -2.07 -4.21 -18.66
N ARG A 152 -2.63 -3.62 -17.61
CA ARG A 152 -4.08 -3.54 -17.37
C ARG A 152 -4.63 -2.22 -17.88
N SER A 153 -5.94 -2.14 -18.11
CA SER A 153 -6.59 -0.87 -18.44
C SER A 153 -6.94 -0.09 -17.16
N ALA A 154 -6.97 1.24 -17.22
CA ALA A 154 -7.41 2.10 -16.12
C ALA A 154 -8.82 1.70 -15.59
N SER A 155 -9.73 1.36 -16.50
CA SER A 155 -11.08 0.89 -16.15
C SER A 155 -11.04 -0.42 -15.35
N GLU A 156 -10.15 -1.34 -15.69
CA GLU A 156 -9.99 -2.62 -14.98
C GLU A 156 -9.46 -2.42 -13.56
N LEU A 157 -8.47 -1.54 -13.37
CA LEU A 157 -7.93 -1.25 -12.04
C LEU A 157 -8.96 -0.58 -11.13
N ILE A 158 -9.71 0.39 -11.66
CA ILE A 158 -10.85 1.00 -10.95
C ILE A 158 -11.89 -0.06 -10.58
N LYS A 159 -12.20 -0.98 -11.51
CA LYS A 159 -13.15 -2.06 -11.26
C LYS A 159 -12.66 -2.97 -10.14
N GLN A 160 -11.41 -3.41 -10.18
CA GLN A 160 -10.80 -4.26 -9.15
C GLN A 160 -10.80 -3.59 -7.78
N TYR A 161 -10.45 -2.30 -7.72
CA TYR A 161 -10.50 -1.53 -6.49
C TYR A 161 -11.92 -1.52 -5.88
N ARG A 162 -12.94 -1.24 -6.69
CA ARG A 162 -14.35 -1.27 -6.25
C ARG A 162 -14.81 -2.67 -5.84
N GLU A 163 -14.42 -3.69 -6.60
CA GLU A 163 -14.73 -5.08 -6.28
C GLU A 163 -14.11 -5.51 -4.95
N ASN A 164 -12.88 -5.07 -4.64
CA ASN A 164 -12.22 -5.39 -3.38
C ASN A 164 -12.99 -4.83 -2.18
N LEU A 165 -13.51 -3.60 -2.28
CA LEU A 165 -14.34 -3.02 -1.22
C LEU A 165 -15.63 -3.79 -0.99
N LEU A 166 -16.34 -4.12 -2.07
CA LEU A 166 -17.57 -4.91 -1.99
C LEU A 166 -17.32 -6.32 -1.45
N LYS A 167 -16.19 -6.93 -1.83
CA LYS A 167 -15.79 -8.27 -1.37
C LYS A 167 -15.54 -8.31 0.12
N ILE A 168 -15.01 -7.25 0.74
CA ILE A 168 -14.79 -7.21 2.20
C ILE A 168 -16.11 -7.44 2.94
N ASN A 169 -17.17 -6.69 2.58
CA ASN A 169 -18.48 -6.84 3.21
C ASN A 169 -19.06 -8.25 3.01
N GLN A 170 -18.89 -8.81 1.79
CA GLN A 170 -19.32 -10.17 1.49
C GLN A 170 -18.55 -11.21 2.32
N MET A 171 -17.24 -11.08 2.45
CA MET A 171 -16.40 -11.98 3.25
C MET A 171 -16.80 -11.97 4.72
N ILE A 172 -17.06 -10.78 5.29
CA ILE A 172 -17.56 -10.64 6.67
C ILE A 172 -18.91 -11.35 6.82
N ALA A 173 -19.84 -11.13 5.88
CA ALA A 173 -21.14 -11.78 5.93
C ALA A 173 -21.01 -13.32 5.79
N ASP A 174 -20.12 -13.82 4.94
CA ASP A 174 -19.90 -15.25 4.77
C ASP A 174 -19.34 -15.90 6.04
N GLU A 175 -18.45 -15.21 6.78
CA GLU A 175 -17.99 -15.64 8.10
C GLU A 175 -19.12 -15.63 9.14
N LEU A 176 -20.01 -14.62 9.10
CA LEU A 176 -21.16 -14.51 10.01
C LEU A 176 -22.29 -15.49 9.67
N LYS A 177 -22.30 -16.06 8.46
CA LYS A 177 -23.29 -17.04 8.02
C LYS A 177 -23.41 -18.23 8.96
N THR A 178 -22.33 -18.61 9.65
CA THR A 178 -22.35 -19.71 10.64
C THR A 178 -23.26 -19.43 11.83
N CYS A 179 -23.62 -18.17 12.08
CA CYS A 179 -24.54 -17.76 13.15
C CYS A 179 -26.02 -17.89 12.76
N PHE A 180 -26.33 -18.16 11.48
CA PHE A 180 -27.67 -18.23 10.94
C PHE A 180 -27.95 -19.64 10.37
N MET A 181 -29.22 -20.03 10.35
CA MET A 181 -29.65 -21.22 9.62
C MET A 181 -29.84 -20.86 8.15
N LEU A 182 -29.34 -21.74 7.27
CA LEU A 182 -29.56 -21.65 5.83
C LEU A 182 -31.04 -21.85 5.51
N VAL A 183 -31.71 -20.79 5.06
CA VAL A 183 -32.96 -20.93 4.31
C VAL A 183 -32.57 -21.12 2.85
N TYR A 184 -32.86 -22.31 2.30
CA TYR A 184 -32.55 -22.71 0.93
C TYR A 184 -33.42 -21.99 -0.10
#